data_AF-A0AA88R3M3-F1
#
_entry.id   AF-A0AA88R3M3-F1
#
_cell.length_a   1.000
_cell.length_b   1.000
_cell.length_c   1.000
_cell.angle_alpha   90.00
_cell.angle_beta   90.00
_cell.angle_gamma   90.00
#
_symmetry.space_group_name_H-M   'P 1'
#
loop_
_entity.id
_entity.type
_entity.pdbx_description
1 polymer ?
#
loop_
_entity_poly.entity_id
_entity_poly.type
_entity_poly.pdbx_seq_one_letter_code
_entity_poly.pdbx_strand_id
1 'polypeptide(L)'
;MEEYELKYIWIFAMGKIMVQRIFLGFLLQLIGLCAADLNRLNIWPMPVSVQYGHQSLYLSKDFVLKTEGTKYADALGILKDGFSRLLDVVEAAHVIELNYSHFDPSLLLQGIHVVILSPNDEGFECLVFICIMLKLQHGVDESYKLLVPMDRKPVYAHLEAQTVYGALHGLQTFSQFCQFNFTSRVIEVRQVPWTIIDQPRFSYRGLLIDTSRHYQPLPMIKRVIDSMVYAKLNVLHWHIVDSQSFPLEIPSYPKIWDGAYSIAERYTMADAAEIVRQLCSEKRN
;
A
#
# COMPACT_ATOMS: atom_id res chain seq x y z
N MET A 1 -20.85 -32.14 -69.15
CA MET A 1 -19.69 -32.08 -68.24
C MET A 1 -19.45 -30.69 -67.67
N GLU A 2 -19.82 -29.61 -68.35
CA GLU A 2 -19.47 -28.24 -67.94
C GLU A 2 -20.20 -27.70 -66.68
N GLU A 3 -21.43 -28.16 -66.41
CA GLU A 3 -22.25 -27.62 -65.31
C GLU A 3 -21.75 -27.98 -63.90
N TYR A 4 -20.98 -29.06 -63.76
CA TYR A 4 -20.39 -29.49 -62.49
C TYR A 4 -19.12 -28.68 -62.15
N GLU A 5 -18.23 -28.47 -63.13
CA GLU A 5 -17.01 -27.66 -62.97
C GLU A 5 -17.31 -26.23 -62.49
N LEU A 6 -18.31 -25.59 -63.08
CA LEU A 6 -18.74 -24.24 -62.65
C LEU A 6 -19.18 -24.21 -61.19
N LYS A 7 -19.92 -25.22 -60.69
CA LYS A 7 -20.30 -25.30 -59.27
C LYS A 7 -19.09 -25.41 -58.35
N TYR A 8 -18.09 -26.21 -58.69
CA TYR A 8 -16.86 -26.32 -57.88
C TYR A 8 -16.07 -25.01 -57.85
N ILE A 9 -15.96 -24.30 -58.97
CA ILE A 9 -15.28 -22.99 -59.05
C ILE A 9 -15.98 -21.96 -58.15
N TRP A 10 -17.31 -21.88 -58.18
CA TRP A 10 -18.08 -20.97 -57.33
C TRP A 10 -17.94 -21.31 -55.83
N ILE A 11 -17.97 -22.60 -55.47
CA ILE A 11 -17.76 -23.05 -54.08
C ILE A 11 -16.35 -22.69 -53.58
N PHE A 12 -15.31 -22.90 -54.40
CA PHE A 12 -13.93 -22.52 -54.05
C PHE A 12 -13.75 -20.99 -53.94
N ALA A 13 -14.41 -20.21 -54.79
CA ALA A 13 -14.37 -18.75 -54.74
C ALA A 13 -15.06 -18.20 -53.47
N MET A 14 -16.26 -18.69 -53.15
CA MET A 14 -16.96 -18.32 -51.91
C MET A 14 -16.17 -18.77 -50.67
N GLY A 15 -15.57 -19.96 -50.70
CA GLY A 15 -14.70 -20.46 -49.64
C GLY A 15 -13.50 -19.54 -49.37
N LYS A 16 -12.78 -19.12 -50.42
CA LYS A 16 -11.66 -18.16 -50.29
C LYS A 16 -12.11 -16.82 -49.71
N ILE A 17 -13.21 -16.25 -50.19
CA ILE A 17 -13.73 -14.96 -49.69
C ILE A 17 -14.17 -15.08 -48.22
N MET A 18 -14.80 -16.19 -47.84
CA MET A 18 -15.22 -16.44 -46.46
C MET A 18 -14.02 -16.60 -45.53
N VAL A 19 -13.02 -17.40 -45.90
CA VAL A 19 -11.78 -17.55 -45.12
C VAL A 19 -11.04 -16.22 -44.99
N GLN A 20 -10.93 -15.44 -46.06
CA GLN A 20 -10.26 -14.14 -46.05
C GLN A 20 -10.98 -13.11 -45.17
N ARG A 21 -12.32 -13.13 -45.12
CA ARG A 21 -13.13 -12.31 -44.19
C ARG A 21 -13.00 -12.77 -42.74
N ILE A 22 -12.96 -14.08 -42.48
CA ILE A 22 -12.71 -14.63 -41.13
C ILE A 22 -11.31 -14.23 -40.66
N PHE A 23 -10.29 -14.35 -41.51
CA PHE A 23 -8.92 -13.92 -41.19
C PHE A 23 -8.82 -12.42 -40.93
N LEU A 24 -9.48 -11.57 -41.73
CA LEU A 24 -9.50 -10.13 -41.51
C LEU A 24 -10.25 -9.75 -40.22
N GLY A 25 -11.34 -10.45 -39.89
CA GLY A 25 -12.06 -10.30 -38.63
C GLY A 25 -11.22 -10.72 -37.42
N PHE A 26 -10.50 -11.84 -37.50
CA PHE A 26 -9.55 -12.29 -36.47
C PHE A 26 -8.38 -11.31 -36.33
N LEU A 27 -7.85 -10.77 -37.43
CA LEU A 27 -6.78 -9.77 -37.40
C LEU A 27 -7.25 -8.46 -36.77
N LEU A 28 -8.48 -8.00 -37.07
CA LEU A 28 -9.11 -6.85 -36.41
C LEU A 28 -9.38 -7.10 -34.92
N GLN A 29 -9.74 -8.32 -34.52
CA GLN A 29 -9.87 -8.68 -33.11
C GLN A 29 -8.50 -8.75 -32.40
N LEU A 30 -7.46 -9.26 -33.05
CA LEU A 30 -6.09 -9.24 -32.53
C LEU A 30 -5.54 -7.81 -32.39
N ILE A 31 -5.79 -6.94 -33.38
CA ILE A 31 -5.44 -5.51 -33.30
C ILE A 31 -6.27 -4.83 -32.19
N GLY A 32 -7.55 -5.19 -32.04
CA GLY A 32 -8.42 -4.69 -30.96
C GLY A 32 -7.98 -5.15 -29.56
N LEU A 33 -7.44 -6.37 -29.41
CA LEU A 33 -6.85 -6.83 -28.15
C LEU A 33 -5.47 -6.19 -27.88
N CYS A 34 -4.65 -5.97 -28.91
CA CYS A 34 -3.38 -5.25 -28.77
C CYS A 34 -3.54 -3.73 -28.54
N ALA A 35 -4.69 -3.16 -28.92
CA ALA A 35 -5.07 -1.78 -28.68
C ALA A 35 -5.97 -1.60 -27.43
N ALA A 36 -6.14 -2.65 -26.61
CA ALA A 36 -6.65 -2.51 -25.26
C ALA A 36 -5.56 -1.86 -24.40
N ASP A 37 -5.56 -0.52 -24.38
CA ASP A 37 -4.62 0.32 -23.65
C ASP A 37 -4.43 -0.20 -22.21
N LEU A 38 -3.18 -0.60 -21.90
CA LEU A 38 -2.80 -1.33 -20.69
C LEU A 38 -2.67 -0.43 -19.46
N ASN A 39 -3.44 0.66 -19.43
CA ASN A 39 -3.59 1.60 -18.32
C ASN A 39 -4.36 0.99 -17.13
N ARG A 40 -3.91 -0.17 -16.64
CA ARG A 40 -4.40 -0.77 -15.40
C ARG A 40 -3.86 -0.01 -14.20
N LEU A 41 -4.76 0.74 -13.57
CA LEU A 41 -4.54 1.47 -12.32
C LEU A 41 -4.33 0.46 -11.17
N ASN A 42 -3.08 0.17 -10.83
CA ASN A 42 -2.73 -0.82 -9.80
C ASN A 42 -2.79 -0.20 -8.38
N ILE A 43 -3.98 0.21 -7.94
CA ILE A 43 -4.21 0.79 -6.61
C ILE A 43 -5.19 -0.07 -5.81
N TRP A 44 -4.83 -0.38 -4.56
CA TRP A 44 -5.69 -1.09 -3.63
C TRP A 44 -5.48 -0.62 -2.16
N PRO A 45 -6.56 -0.36 -1.40
CA PRO A 45 -7.95 -0.18 -1.85
C PRO A 45 -8.10 1.00 -2.83
N MET A 46 -9.10 0.94 -3.71
CA MET A 46 -9.41 2.03 -4.64
C MET A 46 -9.83 3.29 -3.87
N PRO A 47 -9.16 4.45 -4.06
CA PRO A 47 -9.53 5.69 -3.39
C PRO A 47 -10.90 6.24 -3.80
N VAL A 48 -11.51 7.07 -2.94
CA VAL A 48 -12.81 7.71 -3.19
C VAL A 48 -12.83 8.56 -4.48
N SER A 49 -11.76 9.32 -4.74
CA SER A 49 -11.59 10.10 -5.97
C SER A 49 -10.16 10.02 -6.47
N VAL A 50 -10.00 9.67 -7.75
CA VAL A 50 -8.71 9.57 -8.44
C VAL A 50 -8.78 10.33 -9.76
N GLN A 51 -7.80 11.20 -9.99
CA GLN A 51 -7.49 11.80 -11.28
C GLN A 51 -6.01 11.52 -11.57
N TYR A 52 -5.70 11.13 -12.80
CA TYR A 52 -4.38 10.72 -13.23
C TYR A 52 -4.10 11.20 -14.66
N GLY A 53 -2.83 11.31 -15.03
CA GLY A 53 -2.36 11.68 -16.35
C GLY A 53 -1.73 10.51 -17.11
N HIS A 54 -0.90 10.85 -18.10
CA HIS A 54 -0.25 9.86 -18.98
C HIS A 54 1.28 9.98 -18.97
N GLN A 55 1.85 10.82 -18.08
CA GLN A 55 3.28 11.07 -18.00
C GLN A 55 3.91 10.25 -16.85
N SER A 56 5.24 10.15 -16.85
CA SER A 56 5.99 9.47 -15.79
C SER A 56 7.04 10.40 -15.19
N LEU A 57 7.20 10.33 -13.87
CA LEU A 57 8.33 10.90 -13.14
C LEU A 57 9.24 9.78 -12.66
N TYR A 58 10.46 10.14 -12.25
CA TYR A 58 11.45 9.22 -11.69
C TYR A 58 11.77 9.63 -10.25
N LEU A 59 11.86 8.65 -9.35
CA LEU A 59 12.21 8.92 -7.96
C LEU A 59 13.68 9.36 -7.87
N SER A 60 13.97 10.43 -7.12
CA SER A 60 15.35 10.84 -6.82
C SER A 60 16.04 9.85 -5.87
N LYS A 61 17.37 9.74 -5.92
CA LYS A 61 18.17 8.99 -4.93
C LYS A 61 18.04 9.61 -3.54
N ASP A 62 18.14 10.93 -3.51
CA ASP A 62 18.02 11.73 -2.30
C ASP A 62 16.55 12.12 -2.13
N PHE A 63 15.65 11.13 -2.03
CA PHE A 63 14.22 11.37 -1.84
C PHE A 63 13.97 11.81 -0.40
N VAL A 64 13.56 13.07 -0.20
CA VAL A 64 13.45 13.68 1.14
C VAL A 64 11.99 13.86 1.58
N LEU A 65 11.71 13.48 2.83
CA LEU A 65 10.50 13.92 3.55
C LEU A 65 10.66 15.38 3.99
N LYS A 66 9.77 16.25 3.50
CA LYS A 66 9.61 17.62 4.01
C LYS A 66 8.34 17.71 4.85
N THR A 67 8.39 18.48 5.94
CA THR A 67 7.25 18.71 6.85
C THR A 67 7.01 20.20 7.12
N GLU A 68 7.46 21.08 6.24
CA GLU A 68 7.35 22.54 6.41
C GLU A 68 5.87 22.98 6.51
N GLY A 69 5.51 23.73 7.55
CA GLY A 69 4.12 24.17 7.75
C GLY A 69 3.16 23.12 8.31
N THR A 70 3.63 21.91 8.64
CA THR A 70 2.89 20.97 9.51
C THR A 70 2.66 21.59 10.89
N LYS A 71 1.59 21.17 11.60
CA LYS A 71 1.40 21.45 13.03
C LYS A 71 1.79 20.29 13.94
N TYR A 72 2.20 19.18 13.37
CA TYR A 72 2.61 17.94 14.05
C TYR A 72 4.14 17.86 14.09
N ALA A 73 4.75 17.92 15.29
CA ALA A 73 6.19 18.00 15.48
C ALA A 73 6.93 16.66 15.27
N ASP A 74 6.19 15.56 15.24
CA ASP A 74 6.66 14.17 15.16
C ASP A 74 7.62 13.80 16.30
N ALA A 75 7.27 14.20 17.52
CA ALA A 75 8.06 13.91 18.73
C ALA A 75 8.25 12.39 18.96
N LEU A 76 7.26 11.58 18.57
CA LEU A 76 7.31 10.12 18.64
C LEU A 76 7.92 9.46 17.39
N GLY A 77 8.31 10.21 16.36
CA GLY A 77 8.96 9.73 15.13
C GLY A 77 8.08 8.96 14.14
N ILE A 78 6.80 8.75 14.47
CA ILE A 78 5.77 8.05 13.69
C ILE A 78 5.79 8.41 12.19
N LEU A 79 5.93 9.68 11.83
CA LEU A 79 5.89 10.10 10.43
C LEU A 79 7.20 9.77 9.71
N LYS A 80 8.35 9.99 10.38
CA LYS A 80 9.68 9.60 9.87
C LYS A 80 9.78 8.09 9.66
N ASP A 81 9.28 7.31 10.61
CA ASP A 81 9.33 5.86 10.53
C ASP A 81 8.35 5.33 9.47
N GLY A 82 7.18 5.96 9.30
CA GLY A 82 6.28 5.73 8.16
C GLY A 82 6.90 6.02 6.80
N PHE A 83 7.73 7.06 6.72
CA PHE A 83 8.50 7.39 5.52
C PHE A 83 9.66 6.41 5.28
N SER A 84 10.34 5.94 6.33
CA SER A 84 11.36 4.87 6.20
C SER A 84 10.74 3.62 5.59
N ARG A 85 9.62 3.11 6.14
CA ARG A 85 8.90 1.96 5.57
C ARG A 85 8.48 2.16 4.12
N LEU A 86 8.12 3.39 3.73
CA LEU A 86 7.80 3.68 2.34
C LEU A 86 9.03 3.49 1.44
N LEU A 87 10.19 3.99 1.85
CA LEU A 87 11.44 3.74 1.15
C LEU A 87 11.75 2.25 1.14
N ASP A 88 11.69 1.55 2.28
CA ASP A 88 11.94 0.10 2.36
C ASP A 88 11.04 -0.69 1.38
N VAL A 89 9.74 -0.40 1.30
CA VAL A 89 8.81 -1.03 0.36
C VAL A 89 9.17 -0.75 -1.11
N VAL A 90 9.64 0.46 -1.40
CA VAL A 90 9.94 0.94 -2.75
C VAL A 90 11.32 0.48 -3.22
N GLU A 91 12.28 0.29 -2.30
CA GLU A 91 13.67 -0.06 -2.59
C GLU A 91 13.98 -1.56 -2.39
N ALA A 92 13.36 -2.26 -1.43
CA ALA A 92 13.77 -3.61 -1.00
C ALA A 92 13.66 -4.71 -2.08
N ALA A 93 13.00 -4.44 -3.21
CA ALA A 93 12.90 -5.39 -4.31
C ALA A 93 14.15 -5.42 -5.21
N HIS A 94 14.90 -4.31 -5.36
CA HIS A 94 15.95 -4.19 -6.38
C HIS A 94 17.08 -3.23 -6.01
N VAL A 95 18.33 -3.59 -6.35
CA VAL A 95 19.47 -2.66 -6.31
C VAL A 95 19.27 -1.57 -7.35
N ILE A 96 19.10 -0.33 -6.90
CA ILE A 96 18.88 0.82 -7.78
C ILE A 96 20.22 1.31 -8.35
N GLU A 97 20.64 0.76 -9.49
CA GLU A 97 21.76 1.26 -10.28
C GLU A 97 21.35 2.54 -11.04
N LEU A 98 21.27 3.63 -10.28
CA LEU A 98 20.83 4.95 -10.74
C LEU A 98 21.85 5.64 -11.65
N ASN A 99 21.96 5.18 -12.90
CA ASN A 99 22.70 5.89 -13.93
C ASN A 99 21.88 7.08 -14.49
N TYR A 100 21.73 8.13 -13.68
CA TYR A 100 21.00 9.35 -14.04
C TYR A 100 21.60 10.17 -15.20
N SER A 101 22.78 9.80 -15.72
CA SER A 101 23.47 10.55 -16.79
C SER A 101 22.67 10.67 -18.10
N HIS A 102 21.60 9.87 -18.26
CA HIS A 102 20.72 9.88 -19.42
C HIS A 102 19.31 10.46 -19.15
N PHE A 103 18.97 10.84 -17.91
CA PHE A 103 17.63 11.34 -17.56
C PHE A 103 17.60 12.86 -17.45
N ASP A 104 16.54 13.50 -17.96
CA ASP A 104 16.28 14.92 -17.73
C ASP A 104 16.06 15.16 -16.22
N PRO A 105 16.91 15.96 -15.54
CA PRO A 105 16.73 16.29 -14.12
C PRO A 105 15.37 16.94 -13.82
N SER A 106 14.70 17.47 -14.85
CA SER A 106 13.41 18.13 -14.74
C SER A 106 12.22 17.16 -14.58
N LEU A 107 12.45 15.84 -14.73
CA LEU A 107 11.50 14.75 -14.45
C LEU A 107 11.78 14.03 -13.12
N LEU A 108 12.72 14.51 -12.31
CA LEU A 108 13.04 13.93 -11.00
C LEU A 108 12.11 14.45 -9.90
N LEU A 109 11.46 13.51 -9.21
CA LEU A 109 10.69 13.74 -8.00
C LEU A 109 11.66 13.73 -6.79
N GLN A 110 11.91 14.91 -6.21
CA GLN A 110 12.94 15.09 -5.17
C GLN A 110 12.49 14.70 -3.76
N GLY A 111 11.18 14.49 -3.55
CA GLY A 111 10.68 14.21 -2.22
C GLY A 111 9.16 14.27 -2.12
N ILE A 112 8.68 14.10 -0.89
CA ILE A 112 7.28 14.29 -0.52
C ILE A 112 7.18 15.33 0.60
N HIS A 113 6.30 16.29 0.40
CA HIS A 113 5.97 17.33 1.36
C HIS A 113 4.68 16.96 2.07
N VAL A 114 4.77 16.64 3.36
CA VAL A 114 3.64 16.19 4.19
C VAL A 114 3.23 17.29 5.16
N VAL A 115 1.96 17.68 5.11
CA VAL A 115 1.36 18.68 5.99
C VAL A 115 0.23 18.04 6.79
N ILE A 116 0.39 18.00 8.12
CA ILE A 116 -0.64 17.54 9.06
C ILE A 116 -1.25 18.76 9.76
N LEU A 117 -2.58 18.86 9.72
CA LEU A 117 -3.31 20.07 10.14
C LEU A 117 -3.69 20.08 11.63
N SER A 118 -3.82 18.91 12.26
CA SER A 118 -4.08 18.74 13.70
C SER A 118 -2.80 18.85 14.53
N PRO A 119 -2.73 19.76 15.53
CA PRO A 119 -1.67 19.78 16.53
C PRO A 119 -1.92 18.80 17.69
N ASN A 120 -3.15 18.29 17.83
CA ASN A 120 -3.60 17.59 19.04
C ASN A 120 -3.38 16.07 19.01
N ASP A 121 -2.78 15.55 17.94
CA ASP A 121 -2.49 14.12 17.76
C ASP A 121 -1.27 13.67 18.59
N GLU A 122 -0.47 14.60 19.10
CA GLU A 122 0.64 14.32 20.00
C GLU A 122 0.13 14.18 21.44
N GLY A 123 -0.15 12.94 21.83
CA GLY A 123 -0.50 12.59 23.21
C GLY A 123 0.61 12.97 24.19
N PHE A 124 0.24 13.77 25.20
CA PHE A 124 1.09 14.29 26.27
C PHE A 124 2.02 13.25 26.94
N GLU A 125 3.23 13.71 27.30
CA GLU A 125 4.11 13.22 28.39
C GLU A 125 4.33 11.69 28.50
N CYS A 126 5.49 11.21 28.00
CA CYS A 126 5.84 9.80 28.00
C CYS A 126 6.40 9.31 29.35
N LEU A 127 5.50 8.89 30.25
CA LEU A 127 5.80 7.92 31.31
C LEU A 127 5.20 6.57 30.90
N VAL A 128 6.03 5.51 30.97
CA VAL A 128 5.90 4.09 30.54
C VAL A 128 4.49 3.46 30.37
N PHE A 129 3.48 3.95 31.09
CA PHE A 129 2.07 3.55 30.97
C PHE A 129 1.36 4.11 29.71
N ILE A 130 1.94 5.09 29.02
CA ILE A 130 1.29 5.92 28.00
C ILE A 130 1.53 5.41 26.55
N CYS A 131 1.49 4.10 26.33
CA CYS A 131 1.16 3.58 24.99
C CYS A 131 -0.37 3.63 24.72
N ILE A 132 -1.17 3.83 25.78
CA ILE A 132 -2.64 3.84 25.76
C ILE A 132 -3.23 5.23 25.41
N MET A 133 -2.46 6.33 25.51
CA MET A 133 -2.97 7.71 25.26
C MET A 133 -2.67 8.28 23.87
N LEU A 134 -1.95 7.56 23.00
CA LEU A 134 -2.24 7.68 21.56
C LEU A 134 -3.62 7.07 21.35
N LYS A 135 -4.64 7.90 21.54
CA LYS A 135 -6.05 7.53 21.51
C LYS A 135 -6.42 7.02 20.11
N LEU A 136 -6.29 5.70 19.92
CA LEU A 136 -6.95 4.93 18.86
C LEU A 136 -8.47 4.96 19.11
N GLN A 137 -9.05 6.15 18.98
CA GLN A 137 -10.47 6.38 19.17
C GLN A 137 -11.24 5.91 17.94
N HIS A 138 -12.43 5.37 18.16
CA HIS A 138 -13.34 5.09 17.07
C HIS A 138 -13.71 6.42 16.38
N GLY A 139 -13.45 6.51 15.08
CA GLY A 139 -13.74 7.71 14.29
C GLY A 139 -12.63 8.77 14.28
N VAL A 140 -11.35 8.39 14.50
CA VAL A 140 -10.22 9.23 14.07
C VAL A 140 -10.33 9.53 12.57
N ASP A 141 -10.02 10.76 12.17
CA ASP A 141 -10.03 11.18 10.77
C ASP A 141 -8.83 10.57 10.03
N GLU A 142 -9.10 9.58 9.19
CA GLU A 142 -8.13 8.88 8.34
C GLU A 142 -8.08 9.44 6.90
N SER A 143 -8.69 10.60 6.64
CA SER A 143 -8.71 11.22 5.32
C SER A 143 -7.37 11.85 4.92
N TYR A 144 -7.10 11.85 3.62
CA TYR A 144 -5.95 12.55 3.05
C TYR A 144 -6.20 13.00 1.61
N LYS A 145 -5.36 13.93 1.17
CA LYS A 145 -5.28 14.43 -0.19
C LYS A 145 -3.83 14.34 -0.67
N LEU A 146 -3.61 13.59 -1.75
CA LEU A 146 -2.30 13.37 -2.36
C LEU A 146 -2.28 13.99 -3.76
N LEU A 147 -1.29 14.85 -4.00
CA LEU A 147 -1.06 15.54 -5.27
C LEU A 147 0.36 15.22 -5.75
N VAL A 148 0.51 14.75 -6.99
CA VAL A 148 1.83 14.60 -7.64
C VAL A 148 1.81 15.49 -8.88
N PRO A 149 2.39 16.71 -8.82
CA PRO A 149 2.37 17.67 -9.93
C PRO A 149 3.48 17.38 -10.96
N MET A 150 3.33 17.91 -12.18
CA MET A 150 4.39 17.95 -13.21
C MET A 150 5.06 19.32 -13.32
N ASP A 151 4.32 20.40 -13.07
CA ASP A 151 4.68 21.74 -13.56
C ASP A 151 5.63 22.53 -12.64
N ARG A 152 5.79 22.10 -11.40
CA ARG A 152 6.59 22.80 -10.38
C ARG A 152 7.96 22.14 -10.24
N LYS A 153 9.03 22.90 -10.47
CA LYS A 153 10.43 22.45 -10.37
C LYS A 153 11.14 23.20 -9.23
N PRO A 154 11.84 22.52 -8.31
CA PRO A 154 11.93 21.06 -8.14
C PRO A 154 10.58 20.40 -7.84
N VAL A 155 10.38 19.17 -8.32
CA VAL A 155 9.10 18.46 -8.17
C VAL A 155 9.05 17.80 -6.79
N TYR A 156 8.00 18.11 -6.03
CA TYR A 156 7.64 17.44 -4.78
C TYR A 156 6.22 16.93 -4.87
N ALA A 157 5.98 15.71 -4.39
CA ALA A 157 4.62 15.27 -4.09
C ALA A 157 4.11 16.06 -2.88
N HIS A 158 2.82 16.43 -2.86
CA HIS A 158 2.20 17.11 -1.72
C HIS A 158 1.14 16.22 -1.12
N LEU A 159 1.26 15.93 0.18
CA LEU A 159 0.34 15.12 0.95
C LEU A 159 -0.20 15.94 2.12
N GLU A 160 -1.51 16.13 2.14
CA GLU A 160 -2.23 16.90 3.16
C GLU A 160 -3.20 15.96 3.89
N ALA A 161 -3.18 15.97 5.22
CA ALA A 161 -4.07 15.16 6.04
C ALA A 161 -4.48 15.90 7.32
N GLN A 162 -5.66 15.59 7.86
CA GLN A 162 -6.06 16.14 9.15
C GLN A 162 -5.20 15.57 10.29
N THR A 163 -4.99 14.25 10.27
CA THR A 163 -4.24 13.52 11.28
C THR A 163 -3.00 12.86 10.71
N VAL A 164 -2.12 12.42 11.59
CA VAL A 164 -0.98 11.57 11.21
C VAL A 164 -1.42 10.20 10.67
N TYR A 165 -2.65 9.72 10.96
CA TYR A 165 -3.17 8.46 10.41
C TYR A 165 -3.53 8.59 8.92
N GLY A 166 -4.19 9.68 8.53
CA GLY A 166 -4.44 9.99 7.13
C GLY A 166 -3.13 10.14 6.33
N ALA A 167 -2.11 10.76 6.92
CA ALA A 167 -0.78 10.87 6.30
C ALA A 167 -0.15 9.50 6.01
N LEU A 168 -0.24 8.52 6.91
CA LEU A 168 0.28 7.17 6.65
C LEU A 168 -0.49 6.44 5.54
N HIS A 169 -1.82 6.57 5.49
CA HIS A 169 -2.61 6.01 4.37
C HIS A 169 -2.28 6.66 3.02
N GLY A 170 -1.93 7.96 3.04
CA GLY A 170 -1.44 8.69 1.88
C GLY A 170 -0.06 8.22 1.42
N LEU A 171 0.88 8.02 2.34
CA LEU A 171 2.18 7.40 2.04
C LEU A 171 1.98 5.99 1.46
N GLN A 172 1.18 5.13 2.10
CA GLN A 172 0.87 3.79 1.61
C GLN A 172 0.11 3.77 0.27
N THR A 173 -0.42 4.90 -0.16
CA THR A 173 -1.01 5.04 -1.50
C THR A 173 0.03 5.52 -2.52
N PHE A 174 0.92 6.44 -2.12
CA PHE A 174 2.06 6.87 -2.93
C PHE A 174 3.01 5.70 -3.27
N SER A 175 3.28 4.80 -2.31
CA SER A 175 4.14 3.62 -2.52
C SER A 175 3.66 2.71 -3.66
N GLN A 176 2.34 2.67 -3.93
CA GLN A 176 1.75 1.85 -4.99
C GLN A 176 1.97 2.42 -6.40
N PHE A 177 2.34 3.70 -6.51
CA PHE A 177 2.63 4.34 -7.81
C PHE A 177 4.09 4.15 -8.22
N CYS A 178 4.97 3.92 -7.25
CA CYS A 178 6.37 3.57 -7.45
C CYS A 178 6.48 2.16 -8.02
N GLN A 179 6.93 2.05 -9.27
CA GLN A 179 7.19 0.79 -9.95
C GLN A 179 8.66 0.72 -10.37
N PHE A 180 9.36 -0.34 -10.00
CA PHE A 180 10.72 -0.56 -10.49
C PHE A 180 10.71 -0.97 -11.96
N ASN A 181 11.42 -0.22 -12.80
CA ASN A 181 11.60 -0.57 -14.20
C ASN A 181 12.91 -1.36 -14.38
N PHE A 182 12.77 -2.66 -14.67
CA PHE A 182 13.89 -3.59 -14.91
C PHE A 182 14.83 -3.20 -16.05
N THR A 183 14.35 -2.46 -17.05
CA THR A 183 15.15 -2.04 -18.22
C THR A 183 16.03 -0.85 -17.89
N SER A 184 15.48 0.18 -17.24
CA SER A 184 16.20 1.40 -16.86
C SER A 184 16.89 1.32 -15.49
N ARG A 185 16.56 0.31 -14.67
CA ARG A 185 17.03 0.12 -13.28
C ARG A 185 16.71 1.30 -12.35
N VAL A 186 15.63 2.03 -12.64
CA VAL A 186 15.14 3.16 -11.84
C VAL A 186 13.70 2.92 -11.38
N ILE A 187 13.26 3.72 -10.41
CA ILE A 187 11.90 3.69 -9.88
C ILE A 187 11.07 4.76 -10.58
N GLU A 188 10.01 4.35 -11.24
CA GLU A 188 9.09 5.18 -12.00
C GLU A 188 7.80 5.43 -11.22
N VAL A 189 7.36 6.68 -11.18
CA VAL A 189 6.00 7.06 -10.77
C VAL A 189 5.23 7.33 -12.05
N ARG A 190 4.36 6.41 -12.47
CA ARG A 190 3.63 6.46 -13.74
C ARG A 190 2.30 7.22 -13.60
N GLN A 191 1.68 7.57 -14.73
CA GLN A 191 0.34 8.19 -14.81
C GLN A 191 0.19 9.54 -14.06
N VAL A 192 1.27 10.32 -14.03
CA VAL A 192 1.33 11.67 -13.44
C VAL A 192 0.73 12.69 -14.44
N PRO A 193 0.11 13.82 -14.02
CA PRO A 193 -0.16 14.25 -12.64
C PRO A 193 -1.24 13.44 -11.93
N TRP A 194 -1.00 13.17 -10.64
CA TRP A 194 -1.99 12.56 -9.75
C TRP A 194 -2.71 13.60 -8.92
N THR A 195 -4.02 13.44 -8.75
CA THR A 195 -4.82 14.11 -7.72
C THR A 195 -5.76 13.09 -7.10
N ILE A 196 -5.53 12.80 -5.82
CA ILE A 196 -6.27 11.80 -5.05
C ILE A 196 -6.85 12.45 -3.82
N ILE A 197 -8.11 12.16 -3.54
CA ILE A 197 -8.80 12.48 -2.30
C ILE A 197 -9.39 11.15 -1.82
N ASP A 198 -9.00 10.73 -0.62
CA ASP A 198 -9.42 9.46 -0.05
C ASP A 198 -9.83 9.59 1.41
N GLN A 199 -10.77 8.73 1.80
CA GLN A 199 -11.22 8.56 3.18
C GLN A 199 -11.87 7.16 3.29
N PRO A 200 -11.71 6.45 4.41
CA PRO A 200 -12.34 5.14 4.55
C PRO A 200 -13.86 5.28 4.68
N ARG A 201 -14.61 4.44 3.94
CA ARG A 201 -16.07 4.35 4.05
C ARG A 201 -16.54 3.92 5.46
N PHE A 202 -15.73 3.13 6.16
CA PHE A 202 -16.01 2.61 7.49
C PHE A 202 -14.81 2.81 8.41
N SER A 203 -15.05 3.33 9.62
CA SER A 203 -14.06 3.58 10.66
C SER A 203 -13.48 2.30 11.28
N TYR A 204 -14.24 1.20 11.29
CA TYR A 204 -13.79 -0.10 11.81
C TYR A 204 -13.47 -1.03 10.63
N ARG A 205 -12.18 -1.39 10.48
CA ARG A 205 -11.69 -2.29 9.43
C ARG A 205 -10.80 -3.34 10.08
N GLY A 206 -11.46 -4.36 10.62
CA GLY A 206 -10.85 -5.37 11.48
C GLY A 206 -10.39 -6.64 10.78
N LEU A 207 -9.29 -7.22 11.24
CA LEU A 207 -8.89 -8.61 10.99
C LEU A 207 -8.94 -9.37 12.31
N LEU A 208 -9.60 -10.54 12.34
CA LEU A 208 -9.56 -11.44 13.49
C LEU A 208 -8.46 -12.49 13.30
N ILE A 209 -7.59 -12.64 14.30
CA ILE A 209 -6.67 -13.76 14.40
C ILE A 209 -7.03 -14.60 15.61
N ASP A 210 -7.02 -15.92 15.45
CA ASP A 210 -7.25 -16.89 16.52
C ASP A 210 -5.93 -17.58 16.84
N THR A 211 -5.44 -17.36 18.06
CA THR A 211 -4.19 -17.95 18.55
C THR A 211 -4.41 -18.98 19.66
N SER A 212 -5.67 -19.31 19.97
CA SER A 212 -6.01 -20.34 20.95
C SER A 212 -6.20 -21.69 20.29
N ARG A 213 -6.90 -21.74 19.15
CA ARG A 213 -7.17 -23.00 18.44
C ARG A 213 -5.91 -23.59 17.83
N HIS A 214 -5.00 -22.73 17.39
CA HIS A 214 -3.63 -23.06 17.02
C HIS A 214 -2.72 -21.90 17.42
N TYR A 215 -1.60 -22.20 18.10
CA TYR A 215 -0.62 -21.17 18.46
C TYR A 215 -0.03 -20.50 17.20
N GLN A 216 0.13 -19.17 17.24
CA GLN A 216 0.78 -18.40 16.17
C GLN A 216 2.08 -17.77 16.70
N PRO A 217 3.26 -18.10 16.16
CA PRO A 217 4.51 -17.47 16.59
C PRO A 217 4.46 -15.95 16.43
N LEU A 218 5.06 -15.19 17.35
CA LEU A 218 5.13 -13.72 17.28
C LEU A 218 5.50 -13.19 15.88
N PRO A 219 6.54 -13.69 15.18
CA PRO A 219 6.91 -13.20 13.85
C PRO A 219 5.82 -13.39 12.78
N MET A 220 4.91 -14.36 12.96
CA MET A 220 3.76 -14.52 12.07
C MET A 220 2.72 -13.43 12.34
N ILE A 221 2.41 -13.15 13.61
CA ILE A 221 1.48 -12.09 14.01
C ILE A 221 1.97 -10.74 13.47
N LYS A 222 3.26 -10.43 13.63
CA LYS A 222 3.88 -9.20 13.11
C LYS A 222 3.68 -9.04 11.59
N ARG A 223 4.00 -10.08 10.81
CA ARG A 223 3.78 -10.09 9.34
C ARG A 223 2.32 -9.94 8.93
N VAL A 224 1.38 -10.47 9.73
CA VAL A 224 -0.05 -10.27 9.49
C VAL A 224 -0.42 -8.80 9.66
N ILE A 225 0.16 -8.10 10.64
CA ILE A 225 -0.15 -6.68 10.85
C ILE A 225 0.59 -5.78 9.83
N ASP A 226 1.83 -6.10 9.43
CA ASP A 226 2.47 -5.48 8.26
C ASP A 226 1.54 -5.56 7.02
N SER A 227 0.92 -6.72 6.81
CA SER A 227 -0.04 -6.95 5.72
C SER A 227 -1.36 -6.19 5.89
N MET A 228 -1.80 -5.93 7.13
CA MET A 228 -2.96 -5.09 7.43
C MET A 228 -2.74 -3.64 7.01
N VAL A 229 -1.54 -3.10 7.22
CA VAL A 229 -1.17 -1.73 6.79
C VAL A 229 -1.30 -1.59 5.28
N TYR A 230 -0.78 -2.56 4.51
CA TYR A 230 -0.89 -2.52 3.04
C TYR A 230 -2.35 -2.47 2.54
N ALA A 231 -3.26 -3.13 3.25
CA ALA A 231 -4.70 -3.16 2.96
C ALA A 231 -5.49 -2.00 3.62
N LYS A 232 -4.83 -1.04 4.29
CA LYS A 232 -5.42 0.03 5.09
C LYS A 232 -6.38 -0.47 6.21
N LEU A 233 -6.20 -1.68 6.72
CA LEU A 233 -6.92 -2.19 7.89
C LEU A 233 -6.37 -1.53 9.17
N ASN A 234 -7.22 -1.36 10.19
CA ASN A 234 -6.89 -0.54 11.37
C ASN A 234 -7.24 -1.17 12.74
N VAL A 235 -7.82 -2.38 12.77
CA VAL A 235 -8.08 -3.09 14.02
C VAL A 235 -7.60 -4.54 13.92
N LEU A 236 -6.74 -4.97 14.85
CA LEU A 236 -6.47 -6.38 15.08
C LEU A 236 -7.40 -6.89 16.20
N HIS A 237 -8.36 -7.72 15.84
CA HIS A 237 -9.14 -8.48 16.83
C HIS A 237 -8.36 -9.75 17.18
N TRP A 238 -7.53 -9.67 18.21
CA TRP A 238 -6.75 -10.82 18.65
C TRP A 238 -7.60 -11.71 19.58
N HIS A 239 -8.13 -12.81 19.03
CA HIS A 239 -8.81 -13.87 19.78
C HIS A 239 -7.74 -14.76 20.43
N ILE A 240 -7.21 -14.30 21.56
CA ILE A 240 -6.04 -14.89 22.24
C ILE A 240 -6.35 -16.24 22.89
N VAL A 241 -7.53 -16.36 23.53
CA VAL A 241 -7.89 -17.45 24.45
C VAL A 241 -9.22 -18.08 24.06
N ASP A 242 -9.35 -19.38 24.30
CA ASP A 242 -10.56 -20.16 24.07
C ASP A 242 -10.51 -21.46 24.88
N SER A 243 -11.48 -22.35 24.64
CA SER A 243 -11.59 -23.65 25.29
C SER A 243 -10.41 -24.60 25.05
N GLN A 244 -9.68 -24.44 23.94
CA GLN A 244 -8.58 -25.33 23.55
C GLN A 244 -7.23 -24.95 24.19
N SER A 245 -6.94 -23.66 24.36
CA SER A 245 -5.72 -23.21 25.03
C SER A 245 -5.79 -21.79 25.59
N PHE A 246 -4.97 -21.54 26.62
CA PHE A 246 -4.77 -20.24 27.25
C PHE A 246 -3.30 -19.81 27.15
N PRO A 247 -2.84 -19.27 26.00
CA PRO A 247 -1.42 -19.00 25.76
C PRO A 247 -0.90 -17.71 26.42
N LEU A 248 -1.76 -16.78 26.85
CA LEU A 248 -1.34 -15.49 27.38
C LEU A 248 -1.02 -15.52 28.88
N GLU A 249 0.09 -14.92 29.26
CA GLU A 249 0.46 -14.65 30.64
C GLU A 249 -0.50 -13.65 31.30
N ILE A 250 -1.05 -14.01 32.46
CA ILE A 250 -1.84 -13.09 33.30
C ILE A 250 -1.17 -13.07 34.69
N PRO A 251 -0.37 -12.04 35.03
CA PRO A 251 0.44 -12.04 36.26
C PRO A 251 -0.35 -12.18 37.57
N SER A 252 -1.61 -11.75 37.59
CA SER A 252 -2.52 -11.93 38.74
C SER A 252 -3.07 -13.35 38.89
N TYR A 253 -2.99 -14.17 37.84
CA TYR A 253 -3.48 -15.55 37.79
C TYR A 253 -2.45 -16.45 37.06
N PRO A 254 -1.25 -16.70 37.62
CA PRO A 254 -0.21 -17.44 36.90
C PRO A 254 -0.62 -18.87 36.50
N LYS A 255 -1.53 -19.50 37.26
CA LYS A 255 -1.98 -20.89 37.03
C LYS A 255 -2.80 -21.11 35.76
N ILE A 256 -3.46 -20.08 35.19
CA ILE A 256 -4.22 -20.29 33.93
C ILE A 256 -3.29 -20.40 32.71
N TRP A 257 -2.04 -19.96 32.83
CA TRP A 257 -1.03 -20.09 31.77
C TRP A 257 -0.58 -21.54 31.55
N ASP A 258 -0.84 -22.43 32.51
CA ASP A 258 -0.69 -23.89 32.35
C ASP A 258 -1.77 -24.51 31.44
N GLY A 259 -2.76 -23.72 31.01
CA GLY A 259 -3.68 -24.05 29.93
C GLY A 259 -3.12 -23.81 28.52
N ALA A 260 -1.87 -23.36 28.37
CA ALA A 260 -1.19 -23.32 27.06
C ALA A 260 -0.83 -24.73 26.58
N TYR A 261 -0.71 -24.95 25.26
CA TYR A 261 -0.34 -26.25 24.69
C TYR A 261 1.04 -26.76 25.14
N SER A 262 2.02 -25.86 25.26
CA SER A 262 3.34 -26.16 25.79
C SER A 262 3.99 -24.89 26.37
N ILE A 263 5.18 -25.02 26.97
CA ILE A 263 5.95 -23.88 27.48
C ILE A 263 6.42 -22.96 26.33
N ALA A 264 6.62 -23.48 25.12
CA ALA A 264 7.07 -22.73 23.95
C ALA A 264 5.93 -22.02 23.20
N GLU A 265 4.67 -22.40 23.49
CA GLU A 265 3.46 -21.90 22.82
C GLU A 265 2.72 -20.93 23.76
N ARG A 266 3.47 -19.95 24.26
CA ARG A 266 3.05 -18.97 25.26
C ARG A 266 3.41 -17.56 24.81
N TYR A 267 2.54 -16.60 25.14
CA TYR A 267 2.79 -15.17 25.03
C TYR A 267 2.99 -14.59 26.43
N THR A 268 4.12 -13.93 26.67
CA THR A 268 4.35 -13.13 27.87
C THR A 268 3.60 -11.80 27.79
N MET A 269 3.50 -11.09 28.91
CA MET A 269 3.02 -9.71 28.93
C MET A 269 3.96 -8.77 28.13
N ALA A 270 5.25 -9.10 28.02
CA ALA A 270 6.19 -8.36 27.19
C ALA A 270 5.91 -8.56 25.69
N ASP A 271 5.56 -9.78 25.28
CA ASP A 271 5.15 -10.12 23.90
C ASP A 271 3.85 -9.40 23.53
N ALA A 272 2.84 -9.45 24.40
CA ALA A 272 1.58 -8.73 24.19
C ALA A 272 1.79 -7.21 24.12
N ALA A 273 2.64 -6.65 25.00
CA ALA A 273 3.01 -5.24 24.96
C ALA A 273 3.87 -4.90 23.72
N GLU A 274 4.63 -5.84 23.17
CA GLU A 274 5.35 -5.66 21.90
C GLU A 274 4.39 -5.65 20.72
N ILE A 275 3.37 -6.52 20.66
CA ILE A 275 2.34 -6.48 19.60
C ILE A 275 1.48 -5.21 19.70
N VAL A 276 1.09 -4.78 20.90
CA VAL A 276 0.38 -3.48 21.08
C VAL A 276 1.28 -2.31 20.72
N ARG A 277 2.57 -2.35 21.13
CA ARG A 277 3.54 -1.36 20.67
C ARG A 277 3.62 -1.40 19.16
N GLN A 278 3.68 -2.58 18.54
CA GLN A 278 3.75 -2.76 17.09
C GLN A 278 2.54 -2.15 16.38
N LEU A 279 1.31 -2.28 16.90
CA LEU A 279 0.11 -1.65 16.34
C LEU A 279 0.04 -0.11 16.52
N CYS A 280 0.62 0.42 17.60
CA CYS A 280 0.70 1.87 17.86
C CYS A 280 1.91 2.51 17.18
N SER A 281 2.97 1.72 17.03
CA SER A 281 4.00 1.75 16.03
C SER A 281 3.40 1.10 14.75
N GLU A 282 4.16 0.49 13.81
CA GLU A 282 3.81 0.26 12.37
C GLU A 282 3.38 1.52 11.59
N LYS A 283 2.97 2.54 12.31
CA LYS A 283 3.59 3.86 12.46
C LYS A 283 5.09 3.88 12.79
N ARG A 284 5.71 2.84 13.37
CA ARG A 284 7.15 2.67 13.59
C ARG A 284 7.57 1.18 13.62
N ASN A 285 8.37 0.79 12.65
CA ASN A 285 9.36 -0.30 12.61
C ASN A 285 9.85 -0.39 11.17
#